data_AF-A0A2W6TWM8-F1
#
_entry.id   AF-A0A2W6TWM8-F1
#
_cell.length_a   1.000
_cell.length_b   1.000
_cell.length_c   1.000
_cell.angle_alpha   90.00
_cell.angle_beta   90.00
_cell.angle_gamma   90.00
#
_symmetry.space_group_name_H-M   'P 1'
#
loop_
_entity.id
_entity.type
_entity.pdbx_description
1 polymer ?
#
loop_
_entity_poly.entity_id
_entity_poly.type
_entity_poly.pdbx_seq_one_letter_code
_entity_poly.pdbx_strand_id
1 'polypeptide(L)'
;MRWIGPDLSFFKALRSNQASRASSSMDAWGGGDRQALAAAVGVVLSRHCRWPAPYFLPGDSLLVIAGGPSFAAIDDADIEDAIRAMEDIADVKLETAFWEACGPGTVGALVDHLLTAAGPDSTFKAHSLRAPDQPMKQMAK
;
A
#
# COMPACT_ATOMS: atom_id res chain seq x y z
N MET A 1 -31.77 -13.91 19.46
CA MET A 1 -30.62 -12.98 19.41
C MET A 1 -30.06 -12.99 18.00
N ARG A 2 -30.17 -11.89 17.27
CA ARG A 2 -29.60 -11.74 15.93
C ARG A 2 -28.20 -11.17 16.14
N TRP A 3 -27.17 -11.98 15.89
CA TRP A 3 -25.78 -11.55 15.97
C TRP A 3 -25.59 -10.46 14.90
N ILE A 4 -25.43 -9.20 15.31
CA ILE A 4 -25.00 -8.12 14.43
C ILE A 4 -23.49 -8.31 14.31
N GLY A 5 -23.07 -9.18 13.38
CA GLY A 5 -21.68 -9.22 12.94
C GLY A 5 -21.31 -7.87 12.30
N PRO A 6 -20.02 -7.53 12.22
CA PRO A 6 -19.57 -6.34 11.51
C PRO A 6 -20.17 -6.34 10.10
N ASP A 7 -20.63 -5.17 9.64
CA ASP A 7 -21.30 -5.04 8.36
C ASP A 7 -20.35 -5.41 7.22
N LEU A 8 -20.45 -6.65 6.73
CA LEU A 8 -19.62 -7.16 5.64
C LEU A 8 -19.83 -6.37 4.33
N SER A 9 -20.92 -5.61 4.21
CA SER A 9 -21.15 -4.73 3.07
C SER A 9 -20.18 -3.56 3.03
N PHE A 10 -19.70 -3.09 4.19
CA PHE A 10 -18.65 -2.07 4.28
C PHE A 10 -17.35 -2.54 3.63
N PHE A 11 -16.88 -3.74 3.98
CA PHE A 11 -15.64 -4.29 3.41
C PHE A 11 -15.77 -4.57 1.90
N LYS A 12 -16.95 -5.02 1.46
CA LYS A 12 -17.24 -5.20 0.04
C LYS A 12 -17.20 -3.88 -0.73
N ALA A 13 -17.82 -2.83 -0.17
CA ALA A 13 -17.81 -1.49 -0.76
C ALA A 13 -16.39 -0.89 -0.78
N LEU A 14 -15.65 -1.02 0.33
CA LEU A 14 -14.26 -0.57 0.43
C LEU A 14 -13.38 -1.27 -0.60
N ARG A 15 -13.47 -2.60 -0.71
CA ARG A 15 -12.75 -3.39 -1.72
C ARG A 15 -13.09 -2.94 -3.13
N SER A 16 -14.38 -2.74 -3.43
CA SER A 16 -14.83 -2.29 -4.75
C SER A 16 -14.31 -0.89 -5.07
N ASN A 17 -14.36 0.03 -4.11
CA ASN A 17 -13.85 1.39 -4.26
C ASN A 17 -12.34 1.37 -4.50
N GLN A 18 -11.58 0.61 -3.71
CA GLN A 18 -10.14 0.48 -3.87
C GLN A 18 -9.77 -0.14 -5.22
N ALA A 19 -10.47 -1.20 -5.63
CA ALA A 19 -10.27 -1.85 -6.93
C ALA A 19 -10.56 -0.94 -8.13
N SER A 20 -11.45 0.04 -7.96
CA SER A 20 -11.80 1.00 -9.00
C SER A 20 -10.79 2.15 -9.15
N ARG A 21 -9.82 2.26 -8.23
CA ARG A 21 -8.79 3.30 -8.30
C ARG A 21 -7.86 3.03 -9.47
N ALA A 22 -7.34 4.12 -10.02
CA ALA A 22 -6.49 4.12 -11.20
C ALA A 22 -5.24 4.96 -10.95
N SER A 23 -4.33 4.99 -11.93
CA SER A 23 -3.12 5.82 -11.84
C SER A 23 -3.41 7.29 -11.59
N SER A 24 -4.55 7.83 -12.06
CA SER A 24 -4.99 9.20 -11.78
C SER A 24 -5.30 9.45 -10.30
N SER A 25 -5.57 8.41 -9.50
CA SER A 25 -5.68 8.56 -8.04
C SER A 25 -4.36 9.01 -7.40
N MET A 26 -3.23 8.82 -8.09
CA MET A 26 -1.93 9.28 -7.61
C MET A 26 -1.78 10.80 -7.67
N ASP A 27 -2.63 11.52 -8.40
CA ASP A 27 -2.61 12.99 -8.47
C ASP A 27 -2.85 13.63 -7.09
N ALA A 28 -3.56 12.93 -6.19
CA ALA A 28 -3.80 13.36 -4.81
C ALA A 28 -2.51 13.48 -3.96
N TRP A 29 -1.39 12.94 -4.43
CA TRP A 29 -0.10 12.99 -3.74
C TRP A 29 0.74 14.23 -4.08
N GLY A 30 0.34 15.01 -5.09
CA GLY A 30 0.93 16.31 -5.38
C GLY A 30 2.27 16.28 -6.16
N GLY A 31 2.69 15.13 -6.68
CA GLY A 31 3.91 15.01 -7.49
C GLY A 31 5.17 14.61 -6.72
N GLY A 32 6.29 14.60 -7.44
CA GLY A 32 7.65 14.44 -6.90
C GLY A 32 7.91 13.12 -6.18
N ASP A 33 8.86 13.17 -5.24
CA ASP A 33 9.29 12.00 -4.46
C ASP A 33 8.17 11.41 -3.60
N ARG A 34 7.25 12.25 -3.11
CA ARG A 34 6.10 11.80 -2.31
C ARG A 34 5.15 10.93 -3.13
N GLN A 35 4.82 11.34 -4.35
CA GLN A 35 3.99 10.51 -5.25
C GLN A 35 4.73 9.25 -5.68
N ALA A 36 6.04 9.35 -5.95
CA ALA A 36 6.86 8.22 -6.36
C ALA A 36 6.97 7.15 -5.26
N LEU A 37 7.24 7.57 -4.01
CA LEU A 37 7.30 6.67 -2.87
C LEU A 37 5.92 6.07 -2.58
N ALA A 38 4.86 6.87 -2.62
CA ALA A 38 3.49 6.36 -2.47
C ALA A 38 3.11 5.31 -3.51
N ALA A 39 3.56 5.49 -4.77
CA ALA A 39 3.36 4.49 -5.82
C ALA A 39 4.11 3.18 -5.50
N ALA A 40 5.34 3.26 -5.02
CA ALA A 40 6.14 2.10 -4.66
C ALA A 40 5.55 1.35 -3.44
N VAL A 41 5.19 2.09 -2.38
CA VAL A 41 4.48 1.56 -1.19
C VAL A 41 3.17 0.90 -1.62
N GLY A 42 2.43 1.51 -2.54
CA GLY A 42 1.18 0.95 -3.05
C GLY A 42 1.35 -0.39 -3.76
N VAL A 43 2.45 -0.59 -4.49
CA VAL A 43 2.77 -1.90 -5.10
C VAL A 43 3.04 -2.95 -4.01
N VAL A 44 3.80 -2.59 -2.97
CA VAL A 44 4.06 -3.49 -1.84
C VAL A 44 2.77 -3.89 -1.14
N LEU A 45 1.92 -2.92 -0.79
CA LEU A 45 0.63 -3.18 -0.13
C LEU A 45 -0.32 -3.98 -1.02
N SER A 46 -0.34 -3.74 -2.33
CA SER A 46 -1.13 -4.57 -3.25
C SER A 46 -0.67 -6.03 -3.26
N ARG A 47 0.64 -6.26 -3.28
CA ARG A 47 1.22 -7.60 -3.33
C ARG A 47 1.06 -8.35 -2.01
N HIS A 48 1.49 -7.75 -0.90
CA HIS A 48 1.56 -8.41 0.40
C HIS A 48 0.22 -8.35 1.14
N CYS A 49 -0.51 -7.23 1.03
CA CYS A 49 -1.85 -7.11 1.62
C CYS A 49 -2.99 -7.49 0.66
N ARG A 50 -2.65 -8.05 -0.50
CA ARG A 50 -3.57 -8.64 -1.50
C ARG A 50 -4.65 -7.68 -2.01
N TRP A 51 -4.37 -6.38 -2.02
CA TRP A 51 -5.27 -5.40 -2.64
C TRP A 51 -5.22 -5.52 -4.16
N PRO A 52 -6.37 -5.46 -4.85
CA PRO A 52 -6.45 -5.64 -6.30
C PRO A 52 -5.79 -4.50 -7.10
N ALA A 53 -5.74 -3.28 -6.56
CA ALA A 53 -5.07 -2.15 -7.19
C ALA A 53 -3.91 -1.64 -6.32
N PRO A 54 -2.83 -1.10 -6.90
CA PRO A 54 -1.72 -0.51 -6.14
C PRO A 54 -1.93 0.97 -5.81
N TYR A 55 -3.15 1.50 -5.95
CA TYR A 55 -3.43 2.93 -5.84
C TYR A 55 -4.09 3.27 -4.51
N PHE A 56 -3.32 3.86 -3.61
CA PHE A 56 -3.80 4.31 -2.30
C PHE A 56 -3.78 5.84 -2.21
N LEU A 57 -4.69 6.38 -1.41
CA LEU A 57 -4.84 7.81 -1.18
C LEU A 57 -4.18 8.21 0.14
N PRO A 58 -3.70 9.45 0.28
CA PRO A 58 -3.05 9.90 1.51
C PRO A 58 -3.91 9.75 2.78
N GLY A 59 -5.24 9.82 2.62
CA GLY A 59 -6.20 9.70 3.73
C GLY A 59 -6.64 8.27 4.05
N ASP A 60 -6.15 7.25 3.35
CA ASP A 60 -6.52 5.86 3.66
C ASP A 60 -5.95 5.44 5.01
N SER A 61 -6.74 4.73 5.81
CA SER A 61 -6.30 4.17 7.09
C SER A 61 -5.29 3.04 6.87
N LEU A 62 -4.10 3.17 7.45
CA LEU A 62 -3.04 2.17 7.31
C LEU A 62 -3.47 0.82 7.90
N LEU A 63 -4.08 0.82 9.08
CA LEU A 63 -4.57 -0.40 9.74
C LEU A 63 -5.57 -1.17 8.86
N VAL A 64 -6.48 -0.47 8.21
CA VAL A 64 -7.48 -1.09 7.31
C VAL A 64 -6.79 -1.68 6.08
N ILE A 65 -5.82 -0.97 5.51
CA ILE A 65 -5.06 -1.46 4.35
C ILE A 65 -4.19 -2.66 4.73
N ALA A 66 -3.52 -2.63 5.89
CA ALA A 66 -2.71 -3.72 6.41
C ALA A 66 -3.56 -4.97 6.75
N GLY A 67 -4.84 -4.80 7.08
CA GLY A 67 -5.79 -5.92 7.26
C GLY A 67 -6.29 -6.53 5.94
N GLY A 68 -6.04 -5.88 4.81
CA GLY A 68 -6.38 -6.39 3.48
C GLY A 68 -7.87 -6.32 3.14
N PRO A 69 -8.25 -6.68 1.89
CA PRO A 69 -9.61 -6.51 1.38
C PRO A 69 -10.66 -7.42 2.03
N SER A 70 -10.25 -8.45 2.77
CA SER A 70 -11.14 -9.37 3.49
C SER A 70 -11.06 -9.24 5.01
N PHE A 71 -10.15 -8.40 5.54
CA PHE A 71 -9.96 -8.18 6.97
C PHE A 71 -9.78 -9.47 7.80
N ALA A 72 -9.26 -10.53 7.18
CA ALA A 72 -9.31 -11.89 7.73
C ALA A 72 -8.18 -12.84 7.27
N ALA A 73 -7.16 -12.36 6.54
CA ALA A 73 -6.28 -13.30 5.82
C ALA A 73 -4.85 -12.82 5.57
N ILE A 74 -4.39 -11.78 6.26
CA ILE A 74 -2.97 -11.38 6.24
C ILE A 74 -2.39 -11.90 7.54
N ASP A 75 -1.40 -12.77 7.42
CA ASP A 75 -0.64 -13.24 8.57
C ASP A 75 0.50 -12.26 8.90
N ASP A 76 1.11 -12.42 10.06
CA ASP A 76 2.19 -11.53 10.50
C ASP A 76 3.39 -11.57 9.54
N ALA A 77 3.60 -12.69 8.83
CA ALA A 77 4.68 -12.83 7.85
C ALA A 77 4.45 -11.97 6.61
N ASP A 78 3.22 -11.92 6.08
CA ASP A 78 2.85 -11.02 4.99
C ASP A 78 3.12 -9.54 5.36
N ILE A 79 2.87 -9.15 6.62
CA ILE A 79 3.15 -7.79 7.14
C ILE A 79 4.66 -7.55 7.29
N GLU A 80 5.40 -8.49 7.85
CA GLU A 80 6.86 -8.40 7.98
C GLU A 80 7.55 -8.24 6.61
N ASP A 81 7.13 -9.00 5.61
CA ASP A 81 7.69 -8.90 4.26
C ASP A 81 7.32 -7.57 3.60
N ALA A 82 6.12 -7.03 3.87
CA ALA A 82 5.75 -5.70 3.42
C ALA A 82 6.64 -4.63 4.06
N ILE A 83 6.92 -4.74 5.36
CA ILE A 83 7.82 -3.84 6.09
C ILE A 83 9.22 -3.88 5.47
N ARG A 84 9.81 -5.08 5.30
CA ARG A 84 11.14 -5.24 4.69
C ARG A 84 11.20 -4.63 3.29
N ALA A 85 10.17 -4.84 2.47
CA ALA A 85 10.12 -4.26 1.14
C ALA A 85 10.04 -2.72 1.16
N MET A 86 9.36 -2.13 2.15
CA MET A 86 9.31 -0.66 2.30
C MET A 86 10.64 -0.09 2.80
N GLU A 87 11.32 -0.79 3.71
CA GLU A 87 12.67 -0.47 4.17
C GLU A 87 13.67 -0.49 3.00
N ASP A 88 13.62 -1.52 2.16
CA ASP A 88 14.45 -1.64 0.96
C ASP A 88 14.17 -0.51 -0.05
N ILE A 89 12.90 -0.12 -0.21
CA ILE A 89 12.52 1.01 -1.09
C ILE A 89 13.11 2.32 -0.55
N ALA A 90 12.98 2.55 0.76
CA ALA A 90 13.44 3.77 1.42
C ALA A 90 14.94 3.78 1.76
N ASP A 91 15.66 2.70 1.43
CA ASP A 91 17.08 2.47 1.74
C ASP A 91 17.41 2.74 3.22
N VAL A 92 16.51 2.33 4.12
CA VAL A 92 16.62 2.58 5.57
C VAL A 92 16.09 1.38 6.34
N LYS A 93 16.76 1.02 7.44
CA LYS A 93 16.26 0.05 8.41
C LYS A 93 15.58 0.78 9.56
N LEU A 94 14.35 0.40 9.87
CA LEU A 94 13.51 1.07 10.85
C LEU A 94 13.20 0.11 12.01
N GLU A 95 13.18 0.65 13.22
CA GLU A 95 12.88 -0.15 14.40
C GLU A 95 11.39 -0.46 14.50
N THR A 96 11.03 -1.54 15.19
CA THR A 96 9.63 -1.92 15.43
C THR A 96 8.78 -0.77 15.99
N ALA A 97 9.36 0.07 16.86
CA ALA A 97 8.67 1.23 17.44
C ALA A 97 8.20 2.25 16.38
N PHE A 98 8.93 2.40 15.27
CA PHE A 98 8.51 3.25 14.15
C PHE A 98 7.22 2.71 13.51
N TRP A 99 7.18 1.41 13.26
CA TRP A 99 6.06 0.75 12.61
C TRP A 99 4.82 0.73 13.50
N GLU A 100 4.99 0.49 14.80
CA GLU A 100 3.93 0.59 15.80
C GLU A 100 3.32 2.00 15.87
N ALA A 101 4.15 3.04 15.78
CA ALA A 101 3.69 4.43 15.76
C ALA A 101 2.91 4.78 14.48
N CYS A 102 3.24 4.16 13.35
CA CYS A 102 2.56 4.38 12.08
C CYS A 102 1.20 3.65 11.99
N GLY A 103 1.05 2.51 12.67
CA GLY A 103 -0.15 1.65 12.61
C GLY A 103 -1.51 2.35 12.69
N PRO A 104 -1.76 3.26 13.66
CA PRO A 104 -3.03 3.97 13.78
C PRO A 104 -3.20 5.14 12.77
N GLY A 105 -2.19 5.43 11.97
CA GLY A 105 -2.16 6.57 11.06
C GLY A 105 -2.78 6.30 9.68
N THR A 106 -2.44 7.19 8.74
CA THR A 106 -2.83 7.07 7.33
C THR A 106 -1.66 6.63 6.47
N VAL A 107 -1.95 6.15 5.25
CA VAL A 107 -0.92 5.87 4.25
C VAL A 107 -0.09 7.13 3.94
N GLY A 108 -0.72 8.31 3.94
CA GLY A 108 -0.03 9.59 3.79
C GLY A 108 1.02 9.82 4.87
N ALA A 109 0.65 9.64 6.14
CA ALA A 109 1.57 9.79 7.25
C ALA A 109 2.74 8.79 7.17
N LEU A 110 2.46 7.53 6.83
CA LEU A 110 3.51 6.53 6.61
C LEU A 110 4.52 6.96 5.54
N VAL A 111 4.03 7.40 4.38
CA VAL A 111 4.90 7.86 3.28
C VAL A 111 5.74 9.07 3.72
N ASP A 112 5.15 10.02 4.44
CA ASP A 112 5.86 11.21 4.92
C ASP A 112 6.93 10.85 5.97
N HIS A 113 6.65 9.87 6.83
CA HIS A 113 7.63 9.34 7.78
C HIS A 113 8.77 8.58 7.09
N LEU A 114 8.46 7.77 6.07
CA LEU A 114 9.48 7.07 5.28
C LEU A 114 10.37 8.04 4.50
N LEU A 115 9.81 9.09 3.89
CA LEU A 115 10.59 10.15 3.25
C LEU A 115 11.52 10.85 4.25
N THR A 116 11.00 11.17 5.43
CA THR A 116 11.80 11.81 6.48
C THR A 116 12.95 10.91 6.93
N ALA A 117 12.69 9.61 7.06
CA ALA A 117 13.70 8.62 7.44
C ALA A 117 14.77 8.39 6.35
N ALA A 118 14.37 8.38 5.08
CA ALA A 118 15.28 8.26 3.94
C ALA A 118 16.20 9.48 3.78
N GLY A 119 15.83 10.62 4.35
CA GLY A 119 16.63 11.85 4.35
C GLY A 119 16.52 12.67 3.05
N PRO A 120 17.06 13.90 3.06
CA PRO A 120 16.86 14.90 2.01
C PRO A 120 17.59 14.60 0.68
N ASP A 121 18.59 13.71 0.70
CA ASP A 121 19.35 13.32 -0.49
C ASP A 121 18.72 12.14 -1.24
N SER A 122 17.68 11.53 -0.68
CA SER A 122 16.97 10.41 -1.28
C SER A 122 16.07 10.87 -2.42
N THR A 123 16.20 10.23 -3.59
CA THR A 123 15.37 10.51 -4.76
C THR A 123 14.61 9.27 -5.18
N PHE A 124 13.29 9.43 -5.30
CA PHE A 124 12.39 8.34 -5.65
C PHE A 124 11.87 8.58 -7.06
N LYS A 125 12.22 7.69 -7.98
CA LYS A 125 11.60 7.68 -9.31
C LYS A 125 10.32 6.88 -9.21
N ALA A 126 9.21 7.46 -9.71
CA ALA A 126 7.99 6.70 -9.92
C ALA A 126 8.33 5.54 -10.87
N HIS A 127 8.61 4.37 -10.31
CA HIS A 127 8.80 3.18 -11.11
C HIS A 127 7.51 3.02 -11.90
N SER A 128 7.65 2.87 -13.22
CA SER A 128 6.53 2.59 -14.10
C SER A 128 5.74 1.46 -13.46
N LEU A 129 4.55 1.80 -12.96
CA LEU A 129 3.61 0.91 -12.28
C LEU A 129 3.29 -0.22 -13.26
N ARG A 130 4.16 -1.22 -13.34
CA ARG A 130 3.91 -2.41 -14.13
C ARG A 130 2.87 -3.18 -13.35
N ALA A 131 1.62 -2.99 -13.75
CA ALA A 131 0.51 -3.82 -13.32
C ALA A 131 0.95 -5.30 -13.42
N PRO A 132 0.62 -6.14 -12.42
CA PRO A 132 0.78 -7.57 -12.60
C PRO A 132 -0.12 -8.01 -13.76
N ASP A 133 0.44 -8.82 -14.67
CA ASP A 133 -0.21 -9.48 -15.79
C ASP A 133 -0.67 -8.62 -16.98
N GLN A 134 0.27 -8.31 -17.89
CA GLN A 134 -0.05 -8.57 -19.30
C GLN A 134 0.11 -10.08 -19.54
N PRO A 135 -0.93 -10.80 -20.00
CA PRO A 135 -0.75 -12.18 -20.40
C PRO A 135 0.33 -12.21 -21.49
N MET A 136 1.39 -12.99 -21.24
CA MET A 136 2.31 -13.42 -22.30
C MET A 136 1.45 -13.98 -23.43
N LYS A 137 1.32 -13.23 -24.52
CA LYS A 137 0.92 -13.82 -25.80
C LYS A 137 1.97 -14.88 -26.08
N GLN A 138 1.59 -16.14 -25.89
CA GLN A 138 2.29 -17.29 -26.43
C GLN A 138 2.44 -17.06 -27.94
N MET A 139 3.62 -16.58 -28.35
CA MET A 139 4.11 -16.78 -29.70
C MET A 139 4.89 -18.08 -29.70
N ALA A 140 4.23 -19.14 -30.11
CA ALA A 140 4.77 -20.37 -30.68
C ALA A 140 3.55 -21.17 -31.17
N LYS A 141 3.41 -21.58 -32.43
CA LYS A 141 4.30 -21.58 -33.58
C LYS A 141 3.41 -21.71 -34.82
#